data_AF-X1HH15-F1
#
_entry.id   AF-X1HH15-F1
#
_cell.length_a   1.000
_cell.length_b   1.000
_cell.length_c   1.000
_cell.angle_alpha   90.00
_cell.angle_beta   90.00
_cell.angle_gamma   90.00
#
_symmetry.space_group_name_H-M   'P 1'
#
loop_
_entity.id
_entity.type
_entity.pdbx_description
1 polymer ?
#
loop_
_entity_poly.entity_id
_entity_poly.type
_entity_poly.pdbx_seq_one_letter_code
_entity_poly.pdbx_strand_id
1 'polypeptide(L)'
;MINLEVKIPDTPGSLVELIKPISENGGNIYGILHFHDRKLNNMIPVNISFELSEEIQEVSLQNIKKELKEKNIQIENINYGIEKNLITIILTGHVFDTDVMDTIKRLASKNINVLEL
;
A
#
# COMPACT_ATOMS: atom_id res chain seq x y z
N MET A 1 -0.92 -1.84 5.20
CA MET A 1 -0.64 -2.15 3.78
C MET A 1 0.79 -1.78 3.40
N ILE A 2 1.43 -2.64 2.61
CA ILE A 2 2.78 -2.50 2.06
C ILE A 2 2.65 -2.53 0.53
N ASN A 3 3.27 -1.55 -0.13
CA ASN A 3 3.39 -1.48 -1.58
C ASN A 3 4.85 -1.67 -1.97
N LEU A 4 5.11 -2.67 -2.81
CA LEU A 4 6.43 -3.04 -3.28
C LEU A 4 6.51 -2.86 -4.80
N GLU A 5 7.48 -2.08 -5.25
CA GLU A 5 7.77 -1.87 -6.68
C GLU A 5 9.09 -2.55 -7.02
N VAL A 6 9.07 -3.45 -8.01
CA VAL A 6 10.23 -4.23 -8.44
C VAL A 6 10.28 -4.33 -9.96
N LYS A 7 11.42 -4.79 -10.46
CA LYS A 7 11.58 -5.23 -11.85
C LYS A 7 11.93 -6.71 -11.89
N ILE A 8 11.22 -7.47 -12.72
CA ILE A 8 11.48 -8.89 -12.94
C ILE A 8 11.78 -9.16 -14.41
N PRO A 9 12.57 -10.19 -14.76
CA PRO A 9 12.76 -10.57 -16.15
C PRO A 9 11.45 -11.06 -16.78
N ASP A 10 11.28 -10.77 -18.07
CA ASP A 10 10.17 -11.31 -18.87
C ASP A 10 10.46 -12.76 -19.27
N THR A 11 10.38 -13.64 -18.28
CA THR A 11 10.56 -15.09 -18.45
C THR A 11 9.49 -15.86 -17.67
N PRO A 12 9.10 -17.06 -18.12
CA PRO A 12 8.16 -17.90 -17.39
C PRO A 12 8.63 -18.17 -15.96
N GLY A 13 7.73 -18.01 -14.99
CA GLY A 13 8.00 -18.28 -13.57
C GLY A 13 8.54 -17.09 -12.76
N SER A 14 8.98 -16.00 -13.40
CA SER A 14 9.58 -14.86 -12.68
C SER A 14 8.63 -14.18 -11.70
N LEU A 15 7.33 -14.14 -12.02
CA LEU A 15 6.31 -13.64 -11.08
C LEU A 15 6.15 -14.55 -9.85
N VAL A 16 6.29 -15.88 -10.03
CA VAL A 16 6.22 -16.84 -8.92
C VAL A 16 7.43 -16.67 -8.01
N GLU A 17 8.62 -16.47 -8.57
CA GLU A 17 9.84 -16.22 -7.81
C GLU A 17 9.78 -14.94 -6.96
N LEU A 18 9.11 -13.91 -7.47
CA LEU A 18 8.83 -12.66 -6.76
C LEU A 18 7.81 -12.85 -5.63
N ILE A 19 6.71 -13.56 -5.88
CA ILE A 19 5.63 -13.74 -4.90
C ILE A 19 6.03 -14.65 -3.74
N LYS A 20 6.85 -15.67 -4.02
CA LYS A 20 7.17 -16.74 -3.07
C LYS A 20 7.73 -16.23 -1.73
N PRO A 21 8.76 -15.35 -1.68
CA PRO A 21 9.24 -14.77 -0.43
C PRO A 21 8.17 -14.04 0.38
N ILE A 22 7.26 -13.34 -0.30
CA ILE A 22 6.16 -12.62 0.35
C ILE A 22 5.22 -13.62 1.04
N SER A 23 4.82 -14.67 0.31
CA SER A 23 3.93 -15.71 0.84
C SER A 23 4.58 -16.53 1.96
N GLU A 24 5.87 -16.88 1.84
CA GLU A 24 6.59 -17.69 2.84
C GLU A 24 6.82 -16.92 4.15
N ASN A 25 6.86 -15.58 4.09
CA ASN A 25 7.00 -14.71 5.26
C ASN A 25 5.64 -14.15 5.78
N GLY A 26 4.53 -14.79 5.42
CA GLY A 26 3.20 -14.48 5.96
C GLY A 26 2.50 -13.28 5.32
N GLY A 27 2.95 -12.85 4.15
CA GLY A 27 2.34 -11.75 3.40
C GLY A 27 1.00 -12.14 2.78
N ASN A 28 -0.06 -11.42 3.14
CA ASN A 28 -1.38 -11.53 2.50
C ASN A 28 -1.46 -10.56 1.31
N ILE A 29 -1.46 -11.08 0.08
CA ILE A 29 -1.41 -10.27 -1.14
C ILE A 29 -2.82 -9.82 -1.55
N TYR A 30 -3.00 -8.52 -1.73
CA TYR A 30 -4.25 -7.90 -2.21
C TYR A 30 -4.28 -7.75 -3.73
N GLY A 31 -3.14 -7.45 -4.32
CA GLY A 31 -3.09 -7.00 -5.71
C GLY A 31 -1.69 -7.07 -6.27
N ILE A 32 -1.63 -7.42 -7.55
CA ILE A 32 -0.42 -7.46 -8.35
C ILE A 32 -0.75 -6.76 -9.66
N LEU A 33 0.03 -5.74 -9.99
CA LEU A 33 -0.07 -5.02 -11.25
C LEU A 33 1.22 -5.20 -12.04
N HIS A 34 1.09 -5.74 -13.23
CA HIS A 34 2.21 -6.12 -14.10
C HIS A 34 2.18 -5.29 -15.39
N PHE A 35 3.15 -4.39 -15.56
CA PHE A 35 3.16 -3.39 -16.64
C PHE A 35 3.92 -3.86 -17.88
N HIS A 36 3.36 -4.84 -18.61
CA HIS A 36 3.99 -5.39 -19.83
C HIS A 36 4.26 -4.33 -20.92
N ASP A 37 3.44 -3.29 -20.97
CA ASP A 37 3.58 -2.14 -21.86
C ASP A 37 4.79 -1.24 -21.51
N ARG A 38 5.32 -1.35 -20.30
CA ARG A 38 6.46 -0.56 -19.79
C ARG A 38 7.77 -1.37 -19.72
N LYS A 39 7.84 -2.47 -20.46
CA LYS A 39 9.02 -3.35 -20.52
C LYS A 39 10.25 -2.56 -20.97
N LEU A 40 11.32 -2.62 -20.18
CA LEU A 40 12.61 -1.98 -20.46
C LEU A 40 13.74 -3.00 -20.22
N ASN A 41 14.64 -3.16 -21.18
CA ASN A 41 15.78 -4.10 -21.07
C ASN A 41 15.39 -5.53 -20.67
N ASN A 42 14.30 -6.04 -21.25
CA ASN A 42 13.72 -7.35 -20.92
C ASN A 42 13.25 -7.52 -19.46
N MET A 43 13.12 -6.42 -18.73
CA MET A 43 12.55 -6.38 -17.39
C MET A 43 11.17 -5.74 -17.44
N ILE A 44 10.23 -6.29 -16.68
CA ILE A 44 8.89 -5.75 -16.54
C ILE A 44 8.71 -5.19 -15.13
N PRO A 45 8.25 -3.93 -14.99
CA PRO A 45 7.86 -3.38 -13.70
C PRO A 45 6.65 -4.12 -13.12
N VAL A 46 6.72 -4.45 -11.84
CA VAL A 46 5.63 -5.07 -11.08
C VAL A 46 5.41 -4.31 -9.79
N ASN A 47 4.15 -3.94 -9.54
CA ASN A 47 3.71 -3.40 -8.26
C ASN A 47 2.92 -4.47 -7.51
N ILE A 48 3.29 -4.74 -6.27
CA ILE A 48 2.60 -5.69 -5.38
C ILE A 48 2.15 -4.98 -4.13
N SER A 49 0.86 -5.09 -3.81
CA SER A 49 0.26 -4.61 -2.57
C SER A 49 -0.08 -5.79 -1.66
N PHE A 50 0.42 -5.81 -0.44
CA PHE A 50 0.20 -6.89 0.53
C PHE A 50 0.17 -6.38 1.98
N GLU A 51 -0.26 -7.21 2.92
CA GLU A 51 -0.19 -6.95 4.36
C GLU A 51 0.59 -8.02 5.11
N LEU A 52 1.13 -7.61 6.25
CA LEU A 52 1.73 -8.47 7.26
C LEU A 52 1.03 -8.16 8.58
N SER A 53 0.93 -9.14 9.48
CA SER A 53 0.42 -8.87 10.83
C SER A 53 1.41 -7.97 11.59
N GLU A 54 0.88 -7.11 12.46
CA GLU A 54 1.68 -6.13 13.22
C GLU A 54 2.80 -6.80 14.03
N GLU A 55 2.53 -7.99 14.58
CA GLU A 55 3.46 -8.76 15.41
C GLU A 55 4.74 -9.18 14.68
N ILE A 56 4.64 -9.50 13.39
CA ILE A 56 5.78 -10.03 12.60
C ILE A 56 6.26 -9.06 11.53
N GLN A 57 5.57 -7.91 11.34
CA GLN A 57 5.76 -7.03 10.20
C GLN A 57 7.23 -6.66 9.98
N GLU A 58 7.95 -6.28 11.03
CA GLU A 58 9.35 -5.87 10.92
C GLU A 58 10.26 -7.02 10.49
N VAL A 59 10.15 -8.19 11.15
CA VAL A 59 10.98 -9.36 10.85
C VAL A 59 10.67 -9.92 9.46
N SER A 60 9.39 -10.11 9.14
CA SER A 60 8.96 -10.60 7.83
C SER A 60 9.39 -9.67 6.70
N LEU A 61 9.29 -8.35 6.88
CA LEU A 61 9.71 -7.40 5.85
C LEU A 61 11.22 -7.46 5.61
N GLN A 62 12.03 -7.65 6.65
CA GLN A 62 13.48 -7.84 6.50
C GLN A 62 13.82 -9.14 5.76
N ASN A 63 13.14 -10.24 6.10
CA ASN A 63 13.32 -11.53 5.42
C ASN A 63 12.95 -11.44 3.94
N ILE A 64 11.79 -10.84 3.62
CA ILE A 64 11.34 -10.63 2.24
C ILE A 64 12.39 -9.85 1.45
N LYS A 65 12.90 -8.73 1.99
CA LYS A 65 13.95 -7.93 1.34
C LYS A 65 15.22 -8.74 1.09
N LYS A 66 15.63 -9.55 2.05
CA LYS A 66 16.81 -10.41 1.94
C LYS A 66 16.63 -11.47 0.85
N GLU A 67 15.53 -12.22 0.88
CA GLU A 67 15.26 -13.29 -0.08
C GLU A 67 15.08 -12.75 -1.51
N LEU A 68 14.42 -11.62 -1.70
CA LEU A 68 14.32 -10.98 -3.01
C LEU A 68 15.69 -10.59 -3.55
N LYS A 69 16.56 -10.04 -2.70
CA LYS A 69 17.95 -9.72 -3.06
C LYS A 69 18.74 -10.98 -3.45
N GLU A 70 18.60 -12.07 -2.71
CA GLU A 70 19.24 -13.36 -3.02
C GLU A 70 18.76 -13.94 -4.37
N LYS A 71 17.53 -13.65 -4.76
CA LYS A 71 16.95 -13.99 -6.07
C LYS A 71 17.33 -13.02 -7.19
N ASN A 72 18.20 -12.03 -6.93
CA ASN A 72 18.54 -10.95 -7.86
C ASN A 72 17.33 -10.12 -8.33
N ILE A 73 16.27 -10.05 -7.52
CA ILE A 73 15.12 -9.20 -7.77
C ILE A 73 15.38 -7.84 -7.11
N GLN A 74 15.56 -6.82 -7.94
CA GLN A 74 15.82 -5.47 -7.45
C GLN A 74 14.53 -4.80 -7.00
N ILE A 75 14.51 -4.36 -5.74
CA ILE A 75 13.46 -3.49 -5.19
C ILE A 75 13.75 -2.06 -5.63
N GLU A 76 12.82 -1.46 -6.36
CA GLU A 76 12.90 -0.05 -6.76
C GLU A 76 12.35 0.85 -5.67
N ASN A 77 11.22 0.44 -5.08
CA ASN A 77 10.57 1.19 -4.02
C ASN A 77 9.84 0.25 -3.06
N ILE A 78 9.76 0.66 -1.79
CA ILE A 78 8.93 -0.01 -0.80
C ILE A 78 8.31 1.02 0.12
N ASN A 79 6.98 1.10 0.07
CA ASN A 79 6.19 2.04 0.84
C ASN A 79 5.31 1.28 1.80
N TYR A 80 5.38 1.61 3.08
CA TYR A 80 4.51 1.05 4.10
C TYR A 80 4.28 2.11 5.17
N GLY A 81 3.05 2.16 5.68
CA GLY A 81 2.63 3.19 6.60
C GLY A 81 1.13 3.39 6.57
N ILE A 82 0.65 4.30 7.42
CA ILE A 82 -0.77 4.66 7.45
C ILE A 82 -1.06 5.49 6.21
N GLU A 83 -1.88 4.97 5.28
CA GLU A 83 -2.47 5.78 4.22
C GLU A 83 -3.36 6.84 4.86
N LYS A 84 -2.87 8.07 4.94
CA LYS A 84 -3.67 9.22 5.35
C LYS A 84 -4.45 9.71 4.12
N ASN A 85 -5.67 9.24 3.98
CA ASN A 85 -6.60 9.78 3.00
C ASN A 85 -7.11 11.15 3.48
N LEU A 86 -6.78 12.20 2.74
CA LEU A 86 -7.27 13.55 3.02
C LEU A 86 -8.59 13.75 2.28
N ILE A 87 -9.68 13.98 3.02
CA ILE A 87 -10.99 14.25 2.47
C ILE A 87 -11.32 15.73 2.76
N THR A 88 -11.58 16.51 1.70
CA THR A 88 -12.07 17.89 1.82
C THR A 88 -13.58 17.90 1.56
N ILE A 89 -14.34 18.48 2.48
CA ILE A 89 -15.80 18.58 2.41
C ILE A 89 -16.19 20.05 2.40
N ILE A 90 -17.03 20.46 1.44
CA ILE A 90 -17.61 21.81 1.37
C ILE A 90 -19.10 21.68 1.70
N LEU A 91 -19.55 22.37 2.75
CA LEU A 91 -20.96 22.45 3.12
C LEU A 91 -21.54 23.76 2.56
N THR A 92 -22.72 23.71 1.93
CA THR A 92 -23.38 24.89 1.32
C THR A 92 -24.85 24.99 1.75
N GLY A 93 -25.42 26.20 1.75
CA GLY A 93 -26.80 26.47 2.16
C GLY A 93 -26.92 27.07 3.56
N HIS A 94 -28.09 26.89 4.21
CA HIS A 94 -28.41 27.41 5.55
C HIS A 94 -27.74 26.58 6.67
N VAL A 95 -26.43 26.37 6.57
CA VAL A 95 -25.67 25.47 7.46
C VAL A 95 -25.64 25.90 8.92
N PHE A 96 -25.69 27.21 9.17
CA PHE A 96 -25.81 27.75 10.53
C PHE A 96 -27.21 27.54 11.11
N ASP A 97 -28.24 27.69 10.28
CA ASP A 97 -29.64 27.54 10.71
C ASP A 97 -30.00 26.06 10.97
N THR A 98 -29.32 25.13 10.32
CA THR A 98 -29.50 23.67 10.48
C THR A 98 -28.55 23.03 11.50
N ASP A 99 -27.96 23.81 12.40
CA ASP A 99 -27.07 23.35 13.46
C ASP A 99 -25.84 22.56 12.96
N VAL A 100 -24.95 23.22 12.22
CA VAL A 100 -23.63 22.66 11.84
C VAL A 100 -22.85 22.11 13.05
N MET A 101 -23.10 22.62 14.25
CA MET A 101 -22.47 22.16 15.48
C MET A 101 -22.82 20.69 15.78
N ASP A 102 -24.05 20.24 15.50
CA ASP A 102 -24.44 18.83 15.64
C ASP A 102 -23.57 17.94 14.73
N THR A 103 -23.38 18.34 13.48
CA THR A 103 -22.54 17.60 12.53
C THR A 103 -21.09 17.53 13.01
N ILE A 104 -20.52 18.64 13.47
CA ILE A 104 -19.15 18.67 14.03
C ILE A 104 -19.04 17.76 15.26
N LYS A 105 -20.00 17.83 16.19
CA LYS A 105 -20.02 16.97 17.40
C LYS A 105 -20.10 15.49 17.06
N ARG A 106 -20.93 15.11 16.07
CA ARG A 106 -21.05 13.71 15.61
C ARG A 106 -19.76 13.21 14.96
N LEU A 107 -19.04 14.05 14.23
CA LEU A 107 -17.72 13.73 13.69
C LEU A 107 -16.69 13.54 14.82
N ALA A 108 -16.67 14.45 15.79
CA ALA A 108 -15.78 14.36 16.96
C ALA A 108 -16.03 13.08 17.77
N SER A 109 -17.29 12.67 17.97
CA SER A 109 -17.64 11.39 18.65
C SER A 109 -17.13 10.14 17.92
N LYS A 110 -16.74 10.26 16.65
CA LYS A 110 -16.14 9.21 15.83
C LYS A 110 -14.60 9.34 15.75
N ASN A 111 -13.99 10.15 16.62
CA ASN A 111 -12.56 10.48 16.61
C ASN A 111 -12.09 11.12 15.29
N ILE A 112 -12.98 11.82 14.59
CA ILE A 112 -12.62 12.60 13.39
C ILE A 112 -12.33 14.03 13.85
N ASN A 113 -11.09 14.47 13.65
CA ASN A 113 -10.69 15.84 13.94
C ASN A 113 -11.08 16.75 12.77
N VAL A 114 -11.93 17.74 13.05
CA VAL A 114 -12.21 18.85 12.14
C VAL A 114 -11.17 19.92 12.43
N LEU A 115 -10.21 20.09 11.52
CA LEU A 115 -9.25 21.20 11.60
C LEU A 115 -10.02 22.49 11.29
N GLU A 116 -9.87 23.49 12.17
CA GLU A 116 -10.67 24.72 12.19
C GLU A 116 -10.73 25.45 10.82
N LEU A 117 -11.88 26.13 10.61
CA LEU A 117 -12.18 27.01 9.46
C LEU A 117 -11.30 28.27 9.45
#